data_AF-A0A8E0S6B4-F1
#
_entry.id   AF-A0A8E0S6B4-F1
#
_cell.length_a   1.000
_cell.length_b   1.000
_cell.length_c   1.000
_cell.angle_alpha   90.00
_cell.angle_beta   90.00
_cell.angle_gamma   90.00
#
_symmetry.space_group_name_H-M   'P 1'
#
loop_
_entity.id
_entity.type
_entity.pdbx_description
1 polymer ?
#
loop_
_entity_poly.entity_id
_entity_poly.type
_entity_poly.pdbx_seq_one_letter_code
_entity_poly.pdbx_strand_id
1 'polypeptide(L)'
;YRSDPYKNLCLRLLETGYHSTFVELTKLNRIQIEQREKAGPTSSVWNQTLLKDRKKQLPILVGYLMEAENALHERNFDRIYQTILTIAYFFRASEGDRWLVHYFLYQCHDTAQNTIRIASSVRGLRNIARTERYATFKYDKMIENDQDAVLDEIILTAKRRLMEATYHLITFMMDNDRYLEALLDARNLYNNLKHGPPILVPPFHPSEENNPEWTANARPMIVAVAEKICYCTLKIMENKTGNEADMENSFTLLEALQFAEECEFNE
;
A
#
# COMPACT_ATOMS: atom_id res chain seq x y z
N TYR A 1 -36.18 -17.55 -16.39
CA TYR A 1 -35.47 -17.21 -15.13
C TYR A 1 -34.17 -16.53 -15.53
N ARG A 2 -34.06 -15.20 -15.43
CA ARG A 2 -32.79 -14.51 -15.74
C ARG A 2 -31.95 -14.60 -14.46
N SER A 3 -30.88 -15.38 -14.48
CA SER A 3 -29.99 -15.50 -13.33
C SER A 3 -29.34 -14.15 -13.03
N ASP A 4 -29.28 -13.81 -11.74
CA ASP A 4 -28.63 -12.61 -11.23
C ASP A 4 -27.21 -12.49 -11.81
N PRO A 5 -26.87 -11.40 -12.52
CA PRO A 5 -25.58 -11.26 -13.20
C PRO A 5 -24.40 -11.40 -12.25
N TYR A 6 -24.55 -10.99 -10.99
CA TYR A 6 -23.53 -11.15 -9.96
C TYR A 6 -23.34 -12.64 -9.59
N LYS A 7 -24.42 -13.39 -9.42
CA LYS A 7 -24.34 -14.83 -9.13
C LYS A 7 -23.69 -15.61 -10.26
N ASN A 8 -24.03 -15.30 -11.52
CA ASN A 8 -23.38 -15.91 -12.67
C ASN A 8 -21.88 -15.59 -12.73
N LEU A 9 -21.47 -14.37 -12.35
CA LEU A 9 -20.07 -14.00 -12.27
C LEU A 9 -19.34 -14.81 -11.22
N CYS A 10 -19.89 -14.93 -10.01
CA CYS A 10 -19.35 -15.77 -8.94
C CYS A 10 -19.21 -17.24 -9.36
N LEU A 11 -20.23 -17.81 -10.01
CA LEU A 11 -20.19 -19.18 -10.50
C LEU A 11 -19.07 -19.37 -11.52
N ARG A 12 -18.96 -18.46 -12.50
CA ARG A 12 -17.88 -18.52 -13.49
C ARG A 12 -16.51 -18.48 -12.84
N LEU A 13 -16.27 -17.59 -11.86
CA LEU A 13 -14.99 -17.52 -11.15
C LEU A 13 -14.63 -18.88 -10.52
N LEU A 14 -15.58 -19.50 -9.82
CA LEU A 14 -15.38 -20.80 -9.20
C LEU A 14 -15.13 -21.92 -10.22
N GLU A 15 -15.87 -21.96 -11.33
CA GLU A 15 -15.68 -22.94 -12.41
C GLU A 15 -14.31 -22.81 -13.07
N THR A 16 -13.81 -21.58 -13.20
CA THR A 16 -12.49 -21.30 -13.79
C THR A 16 -11.33 -21.40 -12.79
N GLY A 17 -11.59 -21.68 -11.51
CA GLY A 17 -10.56 -21.87 -10.48
C GLY A 17 -10.08 -20.59 -9.77
N TYR A 18 -10.72 -19.44 -10.00
CA TYR A 18 -10.39 -18.15 -9.37
C TYR A 18 -11.03 -18.03 -7.97
N HIS A 19 -10.59 -18.88 -7.05
CA HIS A 19 -11.14 -18.95 -5.70
C HIS A 19 -10.74 -17.75 -4.84
N SER A 20 -9.51 -17.25 -4.96
CA SER A 20 -9.08 -16.07 -4.18
C SER A 20 -9.83 -14.82 -4.61
N THR A 21 -10.02 -14.63 -5.93
CA THR A 21 -10.84 -13.56 -6.49
C THR A 21 -12.28 -13.63 -5.99
N PHE A 22 -12.87 -14.84 -5.95
CA PHE A 22 -14.22 -15.02 -5.42
C PHE A 22 -14.32 -14.66 -3.93
N VAL A 23 -13.38 -15.12 -3.11
CA VAL A 23 -13.33 -14.80 -1.66
C VAL A 23 -13.17 -13.30 -1.45
N GLU A 24 -12.31 -12.65 -2.22
CA GLU A 24 -12.07 -11.22 -2.12
C GLU A 24 -13.32 -10.42 -2.51
N LEU A 25 -13.98 -10.79 -3.62
CA LEU A 25 -15.20 -10.13 -4.07
C LEU A 25 -16.35 -10.28 -3.09
N THR A 26 -16.50 -11.45 -2.47
CA THR A 26 -17.53 -11.68 -1.44
C THR A 26 -17.23 -10.90 -0.16
N LYS A 27 -15.94 -10.81 0.23
CA LYS A 27 -15.50 -9.98 1.36
C LYS A 27 -15.79 -8.50 1.13
N LEU A 28 -15.49 -7.95 -0.04
CA LEU A 28 -15.77 -6.54 -0.39
C LEU A 28 -17.26 -6.22 -0.30
N ASN A 29 -18.11 -7.10 -0.83
CA ASN A 29 -19.56 -6.91 -0.72
C ASN A 29 -20.06 -6.96 0.73
N ARG A 30 -19.51 -7.85 1.55
CA ARG A 30 -19.84 -7.90 3.00
C ARG A 30 -19.42 -6.60 3.69
N ILE A 31 -18.21 -6.11 3.46
CA ILE A 31 -17.70 -4.87 4.05
C ILE A 31 -18.62 -3.69 3.69
N GLN A 32 -19.03 -3.58 2.42
CA GLN A 32 -19.91 -2.48 2.00
C GLN A 32 -21.30 -2.56 2.64
N ILE A 33 -21.86 -3.77 2.78
CA ILE A 33 -23.14 -3.98 3.46
C ILE A 33 -23.02 -3.59 4.95
N GLU A 34 -21.97 -4.04 5.63
CA GLU A 34 -21.74 -3.69 7.04
C GLU A 34 -21.55 -2.18 7.25
N GLN A 35 -20.84 -1.51 6.35
CA GLN A 35 -20.71 -0.05 6.38
C GLN A 35 -22.05 0.65 6.20
N ARG A 36 -22.87 0.17 5.25
CA ARG A 36 -24.21 0.69 5.00
C ARG A 36 -25.13 0.50 6.20
N GLU A 37 -25.13 -0.68 6.81
CA GLU A 37 -25.90 -0.98 8.01
C GLU A 37 -25.49 -0.11 9.19
N LYS A 38 -24.18 0.08 9.41
CA LYS A 38 -23.66 0.95 10.47
C LYS A 38 -24.01 2.42 10.27
N ALA A 39 -23.98 2.91 9.03
CA ALA A 39 -24.30 4.30 8.71
C ALA A 39 -25.82 4.59 8.78
N GLY A 40 -26.64 3.56 8.64
CA GLY A 40 -28.10 3.64 8.75
C GLY A 40 -28.80 4.26 7.53
N PRO A 41 -30.15 4.19 7.48
CA PRO A 41 -30.94 4.51 6.29
C PRO A 41 -30.91 5.98 5.83
N THR A 42 -30.54 6.90 6.72
CA THR A 42 -30.49 8.34 6.47
C THR A 42 -29.16 8.79 5.87
N SER A 43 -28.15 7.92 5.83
CA SER A 43 -26.80 8.24 5.33
C SER A 43 -26.70 8.25 3.81
N SER A 44 -25.76 9.02 3.24
CA SER A 44 -25.49 8.99 1.79
C SER A 44 -24.97 7.61 1.33
N VAL A 45 -24.23 6.91 2.20
CA VAL A 45 -23.70 5.55 1.98
C VAL A 45 -24.85 4.55 1.75
N TRP A 46 -26.01 4.76 2.38
CA TRP A 46 -27.19 3.93 2.15
C TRP A 46 -27.73 4.03 0.73
N ASN A 47 -27.65 5.20 0.10
CA ASN A 47 -28.18 5.43 -1.23
C ASN A 47 -27.19 5.07 -2.34
N GLN A 48 -25.94 4.74 -1.99
CA GLN A 48 -24.95 4.30 -2.97
C GLN A 48 -25.29 2.93 -3.55
N THR A 49 -25.05 2.78 -4.85
CA THR A 49 -25.18 1.48 -5.52
C THR A 49 -24.13 0.51 -5.00
N LEU A 50 -24.56 -0.68 -4.59
CA LEU A 50 -23.67 -1.73 -4.12
C LEU A 50 -22.75 -2.19 -5.24
N LEU A 51 -21.51 -2.53 -4.90
CA LEU A 51 -20.45 -2.94 -5.82
C LEU A 51 -20.91 -4.09 -6.72
N LYS A 52 -21.61 -5.08 -6.16
CA LYS A 52 -22.24 -6.19 -6.91
C LYS A 52 -23.20 -5.76 -8.03
N ASP A 53 -23.81 -4.58 -7.93
CA ASP A 53 -24.82 -4.09 -8.87
C ASP A 53 -24.22 -3.12 -9.91
N ARG A 54 -22.94 -2.73 -9.76
CA ARG A 54 -22.27 -1.76 -10.64
C ARG A 54 -21.76 -2.40 -11.93
N LYS A 55 -22.62 -2.48 -12.94
CA LYS A 55 -22.36 -3.16 -14.23
C LYS A 55 -21.07 -2.76 -14.97
N LYS A 56 -20.60 -1.52 -14.85
CA LYS A 56 -19.39 -1.04 -15.54
C LYS A 56 -18.11 -1.27 -14.74
N GLN A 57 -18.15 -1.03 -13.43
CA GLN A 57 -16.96 -1.09 -12.57
C GLN A 57 -16.65 -2.52 -12.11
N LEU A 58 -17.69 -3.34 -11.86
CA LEU A 58 -17.52 -4.69 -11.34
C LEU A 58 -16.67 -5.60 -12.26
N PRO A 59 -16.90 -5.65 -13.60
CA PRO A 59 -16.06 -6.48 -14.46
C PRO A 59 -14.60 -6.03 -14.50
N ILE A 60 -14.35 -4.71 -14.42
CA ILE A 60 -12.99 -4.14 -14.40
C ILE A 60 -12.28 -4.55 -13.11
N LEU A 61 -12.93 -4.40 -11.96
CA LEU A 61 -12.40 -4.83 -10.67
C LEU A 61 -12.09 -6.33 -10.68
N VAL A 62 -13.01 -7.16 -11.18
CA VAL A 62 -12.79 -8.61 -11.24
C VAL A 62 -11.64 -8.97 -12.16
N GLY A 63 -11.48 -8.28 -13.30
CA GLY A 63 -10.31 -8.44 -14.18
C GLY A 63 -9.00 -8.24 -13.43
N TYR A 64 -8.85 -7.15 -12.70
CA TYR A 64 -7.65 -6.89 -11.91
C TYR A 64 -7.47 -7.90 -10.75
N LEU A 65 -8.54 -8.31 -10.07
CA LEU A 65 -8.42 -9.33 -9.01
C LEU A 65 -7.95 -10.68 -9.57
N MET A 66 -8.43 -11.07 -10.76
CA MET A 66 -7.96 -12.28 -11.46
C MET A 66 -6.48 -12.16 -11.85
N GLU A 67 -6.04 -10.98 -12.30
CA GLU A 67 -4.62 -10.73 -12.58
C GLU A 67 -3.75 -10.84 -11.32
N ALA A 68 -4.23 -10.32 -10.18
CA ALA A 68 -3.53 -10.45 -8.91
C ALA A 68 -3.44 -11.92 -8.45
N GLU A 69 -4.49 -12.72 -8.66
CA GLU A 69 -4.48 -14.16 -8.38
C GLU A 69 -3.53 -14.93 -9.31
N ASN A 70 -3.51 -14.60 -10.61
CA ASN A 70 -2.53 -15.16 -11.54
C ASN A 70 -1.09 -14.82 -11.10
N ALA A 71 -0.83 -13.58 -10.70
CA ALA A 71 0.48 -13.16 -10.18
C ALA A 71 0.86 -13.88 -8.89
N LEU A 72 -0.12 -14.20 -8.04
CA LEU A 72 0.09 -15.04 -6.85
C LEU A 72 0.50 -16.46 -7.22
N HIS A 73 -0.12 -17.06 -8.23
CA HIS A 73 0.29 -18.37 -8.75
C HIS A 73 1.69 -18.35 -9.35
N GLU A 74 2.06 -17.26 -10.02
CA GLU A 74 3.41 -17.00 -10.53
C GLU A 74 4.43 -16.66 -9.42
N ARG A 75 3.98 -16.47 -8.17
CA ARG A 75 4.78 -15.99 -7.02
C ARG A 75 5.44 -14.62 -7.27
N ASN A 76 4.85 -13.83 -8.15
CA ASN A 76 5.33 -12.49 -8.46
C ASN A 76 4.62 -11.46 -7.60
N PHE A 77 5.14 -11.23 -6.39
CA PHE A 77 4.54 -10.29 -5.44
C PHE A 77 4.59 -8.83 -5.90
N ASP A 78 5.60 -8.45 -6.69
CA ASP A 78 5.72 -7.10 -7.23
C ASP A 78 4.55 -6.81 -8.18
N ARG A 79 4.22 -7.79 -9.03
CA ARG A 79 3.04 -7.73 -9.90
C ARG A 79 1.73 -7.69 -9.10
N ILE A 80 1.61 -8.45 -8.01
CA ILE A 80 0.43 -8.37 -7.12
C ILE A 80 0.29 -6.94 -6.58
N TYR A 81 1.37 -6.36 -6.07
CA TYR A 81 1.40 -4.99 -5.56
C TYR A 81 0.93 -3.99 -6.62
N GLN A 82 1.52 -4.04 -7.83
CA GLN A 82 1.16 -3.15 -8.94
C GLN A 82 -0.31 -3.29 -9.34
N THR A 83 -0.82 -4.52 -9.44
CA THR A 83 -2.23 -4.75 -9.78
C THR A 83 -3.16 -4.17 -8.71
N ILE A 84 -2.88 -4.39 -7.42
CA ILE A 84 -3.70 -3.84 -6.33
C ILE A 84 -3.64 -2.30 -6.30
N LEU A 85 -2.46 -1.71 -6.51
CA LEU A 85 -2.31 -0.26 -6.57
C LEU A 85 -3.08 0.35 -7.76
N THR A 86 -3.12 -0.37 -8.89
CA THR A 86 -3.94 0.01 -10.07
C THR A 86 -5.43 0.03 -9.73
N ILE A 87 -5.91 -0.94 -8.92
CA ILE A 87 -7.29 -0.94 -8.43
C ILE A 87 -7.55 0.28 -7.54
N ALA A 88 -6.64 0.59 -6.61
CA ALA A 88 -6.75 1.76 -5.74
C ALA A 88 -6.82 3.07 -6.56
N TYR A 89 -5.98 3.19 -7.59
CA TYR A 89 -5.99 4.33 -8.51
C TYR A 89 -7.33 4.43 -9.28
N PHE A 90 -7.84 3.32 -9.80
CA PHE A 90 -9.11 3.29 -10.54
C PHE A 90 -10.30 3.83 -9.74
N PHE A 91 -10.37 3.53 -8.44
CA PHE A 91 -11.44 4.02 -7.57
C PHE A 91 -11.20 5.42 -6.99
N ARG A 92 -9.99 5.99 -7.15
CA ARG A 92 -9.63 7.29 -6.57
C ARG A 92 -10.46 8.46 -7.12
N ALA A 93 -10.91 8.36 -8.37
CA ALA A 93 -11.73 9.40 -9.00
C ALA A 93 -13.15 9.53 -8.40
N SER A 94 -13.60 8.54 -7.63
CA SER A 94 -14.96 8.49 -7.08
C SER A 94 -14.94 8.73 -5.58
N GLU A 95 -15.50 9.86 -5.13
CA GLU A 95 -15.54 10.18 -3.69
C GLU A 95 -16.30 9.14 -2.86
N GLY A 96 -17.33 8.52 -3.44
CA GLY A 96 -18.10 7.45 -2.79
C GLY A 96 -17.31 6.15 -2.58
N ASP A 97 -16.16 6.01 -3.23
CA ASP A 97 -15.33 4.81 -3.22
C ASP A 97 -14.01 5.00 -2.45
N ARG A 98 -13.88 6.09 -1.67
CA ARG A 98 -12.71 6.34 -0.79
C ARG A 98 -12.39 5.15 0.12
N TRP A 99 -13.42 4.41 0.58
CA TRP A 99 -13.22 3.21 1.39
C TRP A 99 -12.55 2.05 0.62
N LEU A 100 -12.83 1.91 -0.69
CA LEU A 100 -12.17 0.93 -1.56
C LEU A 100 -10.71 1.31 -1.77
N VAL A 101 -10.44 2.60 -2.00
CA VAL A 101 -9.07 3.11 -2.12
C VAL A 101 -8.28 2.79 -0.86
N HIS A 102 -8.81 3.14 0.32
CA HIS A 102 -8.19 2.82 1.59
C HIS A 102 -7.95 1.31 1.77
N TYR A 103 -8.94 0.49 1.43
CA TYR A 103 -8.86 -0.96 1.53
C TYR A 103 -7.71 -1.53 0.68
N PHE A 104 -7.63 -1.14 -0.59
CA PHE A 104 -6.60 -1.65 -1.51
C PHE A 104 -5.21 -1.08 -1.20
N LEU A 105 -5.09 0.16 -0.73
CA LEU A 105 -3.82 0.68 -0.25
C LEU A 105 -3.30 -0.08 0.98
N TYR A 106 -4.19 -0.42 1.92
CA TYR A 106 -3.84 -1.26 3.05
C TYR A 106 -3.45 -2.68 2.59
N GLN A 107 -4.14 -3.23 1.60
CA GLN A 107 -3.77 -4.52 1.01
C GLN A 107 -2.40 -4.48 0.30
N CYS A 108 -2.03 -3.37 -0.34
CA CYS A 108 -0.67 -3.17 -0.88
C CYS A 108 0.37 -3.21 0.23
N HIS A 109 0.12 -2.49 1.32
CA HIS A 109 0.98 -2.47 2.51
C HIS A 109 1.15 -3.89 3.10
N ASP A 110 0.05 -4.60 3.35
CA ASP A 110 0.05 -5.96 3.89
C ASP A 110 0.77 -6.95 2.96
N THR A 111 0.62 -6.81 1.64
CA THR A 111 1.29 -7.68 0.66
C THR A 111 2.80 -7.51 0.75
N ALA A 112 3.28 -6.26 0.79
CA ALA A 112 4.70 -5.95 0.93
C ALA A 112 5.26 -6.45 2.27
N GLN A 113 4.55 -6.19 3.37
CA GLN A 113 4.96 -6.62 4.72
C GLN A 113 5.00 -8.14 4.85
N ASN A 114 4.00 -8.86 4.32
CA ASN A 114 4.00 -10.32 4.32
C ASN A 114 5.13 -10.90 3.48
N THR A 115 5.44 -10.27 2.35
CA THR A 115 6.57 -10.70 1.50
C THR A 115 7.89 -10.58 2.26
N ILE A 116 8.13 -9.44 2.92
CA ILE A 116 9.33 -9.24 3.77
C ILE A 116 9.39 -10.33 4.84
N ARG A 117 8.29 -10.58 5.54
CA ARG A 117 8.21 -11.58 6.61
C ARG A 117 8.57 -12.98 6.09
N ILE A 118 7.89 -13.43 5.04
CA ILE A 118 8.08 -14.78 4.46
C ILE A 118 9.50 -14.92 3.91
N ALA A 119 9.95 -13.97 3.09
CA ALA A 119 11.29 -14.03 2.48
C ALA A 119 12.39 -13.98 3.54
N SER A 120 12.27 -13.13 4.56
CA SER A 120 13.22 -13.06 5.68
C SER A 120 13.24 -14.36 6.50
N SER A 121 12.07 -14.96 6.75
CA SER A 121 11.99 -16.25 7.44
C SER A 121 12.65 -17.38 6.64
N VAL A 122 12.39 -17.45 5.33
CA VAL A 122 13.02 -18.45 4.45
C VAL A 122 14.53 -18.24 4.40
N ARG A 123 14.98 -16.98 4.29
CA ARG A 123 16.41 -16.62 4.32
C ARG A 123 17.09 -17.05 5.62
N GLY A 124 16.45 -16.80 6.76
CA GLY A 124 16.92 -17.22 8.08
C GLY A 124 17.02 -18.73 8.23
N LEU A 125 15.99 -19.47 7.81
CA LEU A 125 15.99 -20.94 7.85
C LEU A 125 17.11 -21.54 6.99
N ARG A 126 17.37 -20.97 5.81
CA ARG A 126 18.48 -21.39 4.95
C ARG A 126 19.83 -21.15 5.61
N ASN A 127 20.01 -20.01 6.28
CA ASN A 127 21.24 -19.73 7.03
C ASN A 127 21.47 -20.75 8.17
N ILE A 128 20.42 -21.14 8.89
CA ILE A 128 20.51 -22.16 9.95
C ILE A 128 20.88 -23.53 9.36
N ALA A 129 20.15 -23.97 8.33
CA ALA A 129 20.40 -25.25 7.67
C ALA A 129 21.82 -25.32 7.10
N ARG A 130 22.37 -24.19 6.62
CA ARG A 130 23.79 -24.06 6.25
C ARG A 130 24.68 -24.34 7.45
N THR A 131 24.54 -23.60 8.56
CA THR A 131 25.41 -23.79 9.74
C THR A 131 25.38 -25.23 10.27
N GLU A 132 24.24 -25.91 10.19
CA GLU A 132 24.08 -27.31 10.57
C GLU A 132 24.71 -28.29 9.55
N ARG A 133 24.57 -28.05 8.24
CA ARG A 133 25.14 -28.90 7.17
C ARG A 133 26.64 -28.67 6.92
N TYR A 134 27.17 -27.46 7.14
CA TYR A 134 28.61 -27.18 7.04
C TYR A 134 29.43 -27.93 8.11
N ALA A 135 28.78 -28.43 9.17
CA ALA A 135 29.38 -29.40 10.09
C ALA A 135 29.52 -30.81 9.47
N THR A 136 28.85 -31.12 8.35
CA THR A 136 28.79 -32.47 7.77
C THR A 136 29.30 -32.61 6.32
N PHE A 137 29.13 -31.64 5.39
CA PHE A 137 29.63 -31.81 4.00
C PHE A 137 30.03 -30.50 3.30
N LYS A 138 31.12 -30.54 2.50
CA LYS A 138 31.85 -29.39 1.94
C LYS A 138 31.82 -29.29 0.40
N TYR A 139 30.79 -29.77 -0.28
CA TYR A 139 30.71 -29.70 -1.75
C TYR A 139 29.27 -29.46 -2.23
N ASP A 140 28.78 -28.22 -2.17
CA ASP A 140 27.80 -27.67 -3.14
C ASP A 140 27.60 -26.14 -2.99
N LYS A 141 28.66 -25.35 -3.18
CA LYS A 141 28.69 -23.94 -2.71
C LYS A 141 28.14 -22.91 -3.70
N MET A 142 28.01 -23.27 -4.99
CA MET A 142 27.73 -22.29 -6.07
C MET A 142 26.23 -22.07 -6.29
N ILE A 143 25.41 -23.13 -6.35
CA ILE A 143 23.96 -23.05 -6.60
C ILE A 143 23.20 -22.39 -5.42
N GLU A 144 23.69 -22.55 -4.19
CA GLU A 144 23.04 -21.99 -3.00
C GLU A 144 23.22 -20.47 -2.84
N ASN A 145 24.32 -19.90 -3.33
CA ASN A 145 24.59 -18.46 -3.26
C ASN A 145 23.65 -17.65 -4.17
N ASP A 146 23.31 -18.17 -5.35
CA ASP A 146 22.40 -17.49 -6.29
C ASP A 146 20.99 -17.35 -5.72
N GLN A 147 20.50 -18.37 -4.99
CA GLN A 147 19.18 -18.32 -4.36
C GLN A 147 19.11 -17.35 -3.18
N ASP A 148 20.21 -17.17 -2.43
CA ASP A 148 20.28 -16.19 -1.34
C ASP A 148 20.25 -14.76 -1.89
N ALA A 149 20.97 -14.50 -2.99
CA ALA A 149 20.93 -13.21 -3.68
C ALA A 149 19.51 -12.88 -4.19
N VAL A 150 18.81 -13.85 -4.76
CA VAL A 150 17.40 -13.69 -5.18
C VAL A 150 16.49 -13.35 -4.00
N LEU A 151 16.64 -14.02 -2.85
CA LEU A 151 15.84 -13.69 -1.65
C LEU A 151 16.15 -12.29 -1.12
N ASP A 152 17.42 -11.89 -1.13
CA ASP A 152 17.85 -10.57 -0.68
C ASP A 152 17.29 -9.47 -1.62
N GLU A 153 17.25 -9.69 -2.94
CA GLU A 153 16.60 -8.82 -3.92
C GLU A 153 15.08 -8.71 -3.71
N ILE A 154 14.41 -9.84 -3.45
CA ILE A 154 12.98 -9.88 -3.11
C ILE A 154 12.70 -9.05 -1.86
N ILE A 155 13.52 -9.19 -0.81
CA ILE A 155 13.37 -8.42 0.44
C ILE A 155 13.58 -6.93 0.20
N LEU A 156 14.59 -6.55 -0.59
CA LEU A 156 14.86 -5.15 -0.93
C LEU A 156 13.69 -4.53 -1.70
N THR A 157 13.19 -5.22 -2.71
CA THR A 157 12.03 -4.78 -3.52
C THR A 157 10.78 -4.66 -2.65
N ALA A 158 10.51 -5.66 -1.79
CA ALA A 158 9.37 -5.62 -0.89
C ALA A 158 9.46 -4.49 0.15
N LYS A 159 10.65 -4.18 0.68
CA LYS A 159 10.87 -3.01 1.56
C LYS A 159 10.58 -1.70 0.84
N ARG A 160 11.04 -1.57 -0.42
CA ARG A 160 10.72 -0.40 -1.25
C ARG A 160 9.20 -0.27 -1.44
N ARG A 161 8.51 -1.34 -1.87
CA ARG A 161 7.05 -1.33 -2.05
C ARG A 161 6.27 -1.03 -0.76
N LEU A 162 6.79 -1.47 0.39
CA LEU A 162 6.22 -1.13 1.70
C LEU A 162 6.25 0.39 1.93
N MET A 163 7.41 1.03 1.72
CA MET A 163 7.58 2.47 1.87
C MET A 163 6.69 3.25 0.89
N GLU A 164 6.59 2.79 -0.36
CA GLU A 164 5.71 3.38 -1.38
C GLU A 164 4.22 3.27 -0.97
N ALA A 165 3.78 2.11 -0.45
CA ALA A 165 2.42 1.96 0.05
C ALA A 165 2.13 2.86 1.27
N THR A 166 3.08 2.96 2.21
CA THR A 166 2.95 3.88 3.36
C THR A 166 2.84 5.33 2.87
N TYR A 167 3.62 5.74 1.87
CA TYR A 167 3.53 7.07 1.28
C TYR A 167 2.15 7.33 0.64
N HIS A 168 1.59 6.36 -0.08
CA HIS A 168 0.24 6.48 -0.65
C HIS A 168 -0.83 6.54 0.45
N LEU A 169 -0.69 5.76 1.53
CA LEU A 169 -1.59 5.81 2.68
C LEU A 169 -1.55 7.17 3.38
N ILE A 170 -0.36 7.73 3.63
CA ILE A 170 -0.19 9.07 4.19
C ILE A 170 -0.90 10.11 3.31
N THR A 171 -0.66 10.07 2.01
CA THR A 171 -1.31 10.99 1.05
C THR A 171 -2.83 10.84 1.09
N PHE A 172 -3.33 9.61 1.11
CA PHE A 172 -4.76 9.35 1.23
C PHE A 172 -5.34 9.86 2.56
N MET A 173 -4.64 9.70 3.69
CA MET A 173 -5.11 10.22 4.98
C MET A 173 -5.16 11.74 4.99
N MET A 174 -4.18 12.42 4.39
CA MET A 174 -4.20 13.87 4.21
C MET A 174 -5.39 14.33 3.36
N ASP A 175 -5.69 13.64 2.25
CA ASP A 175 -6.84 13.93 1.37
C ASP A 175 -8.21 13.73 2.09
N ASN A 176 -8.22 13.07 3.25
CA ASN A 176 -9.41 12.78 4.07
C ASN A 176 -9.37 13.47 5.45
N ASP A 177 -8.59 14.54 5.60
CA ASP A 177 -8.48 15.35 6.82
C ASP A 177 -8.01 14.59 8.08
N ARG A 178 -7.39 13.40 7.91
CA ARG A 178 -6.83 12.58 8.99
C ARG A 178 -5.37 12.95 9.26
N TYR A 179 -5.12 14.22 9.57
CA TYR A 179 -3.77 14.79 9.67
C TYR A 179 -2.91 14.19 10.80
N LEU A 180 -3.52 13.86 11.95
CA LEU A 180 -2.78 13.28 13.08
C LEU A 180 -2.22 11.89 12.74
N GLU A 181 -3.04 11.03 12.14
CA GLU A 181 -2.63 9.69 11.72
C GLU A 181 -1.58 9.76 10.61
N ALA A 182 -1.80 10.66 9.62
CA ALA A 182 -0.83 10.94 8.58
C ALA A 182 0.52 11.40 9.12
N LEU A 183 0.54 12.25 10.15
CA LEU A 183 1.77 12.74 10.77
C LEU A 183 2.57 11.62 11.44
N LEU A 184 1.90 10.73 12.18
CA LEU A 184 2.55 9.61 12.87
C LEU A 184 3.21 8.65 11.87
N ASP A 185 2.48 8.28 10.83
CA ASP A 185 2.99 7.39 9.78
C ASP A 185 4.11 8.07 8.97
N ALA A 186 4.00 9.38 8.71
CA ALA A 186 5.03 10.13 8.01
C ALA A 186 6.35 10.22 8.80
N ARG A 187 6.30 10.45 10.12
CA ARG A 187 7.50 10.42 10.97
C ARG A 187 8.19 9.05 10.95
N ASN A 188 7.41 7.98 11.06
CA ASN A 188 7.94 6.62 10.98
C ASN A 188 8.59 6.35 9.62
N LEU A 189 7.94 6.77 8.53
CA LEU A 189 8.48 6.65 7.18
C LEU A 189 9.75 7.47 6.99
N TYR A 190 9.80 8.71 7.48
CA TYR A 190 10.98 9.57 7.40
C TYR A 190 12.20 8.94 8.09
N ASN A 191 12.03 8.40 9.30
CA ASN A 191 13.11 7.71 10.02
C ASN A 191 13.64 6.49 9.25
N ASN A 192 12.76 5.74 8.59
CA ASN A 192 13.16 4.61 7.75
C ASN A 192 13.91 5.06 6.48
N LEU A 193 13.55 6.21 5.91
CA LEU A 193 14.19 6.78 4.73
C LEU A 193 15.55 7.43 5.04
N LYS A 194 15.69 8.08 6.20
CA LYS A 194 16.92 8.79 6.63
C LYS A 194 18.15 7.89 6.67
N HIS A 195 17.96 6.60 6.94
CA HIS A 195 19.04 5.61 7.01
C HIS A 195 18.98 4.57 5.88
N GLY A 196 18.07 4.76 4.92
CA GLY A 196 17.80 3.83 3.82
C GLY A 196 18.45 4.24 2.50
N PRO A 197 18.32 3.41 1.44
CA PRO A 197 18.68 3.82 0.09
C PRO A 197 17.80 4.98 -0.38
N PRO A 198 18.28 5.83 -1.31
CA PRO A 198 17.46 6.88 -1.89
C PRO A 198 16.31 6.25 -2.67
N ILE A 199 15.09 6.62 -2.29
CA ILE A 199 13.85 6.16 -2.92
C ILE A 199 13.13 7.39 -3.46
N LEU A 200 12.62 7.29 -4.69
CA LEU A 200 11.83 8.34 -5.33
C LEU A 200 10.36 8.24 -4.88
N VAL A 201 9.67 9.37 -4.87
CA VAL A 201 8.21 9.39 -4.68
C VAL A 201 7.57 8.43 -5.70
N PRO A 202 6.68 7.50 -5.33
CA PRO A 202 6.07 6.57 -6.27
C PRO A 202 4.99 7.25 -7.13
N PRO A 203 4.79 6.80 -8.37
CA PRO A 203 3.68 7.27 -9.19
C PRO A 203 2.36 6.75 -8.63
N PHE A 204 1.26 7.43 -8.93
CA PHE A 204 -0.06 6.93 -8.55
C PHE A 204 -0.50 5.72 -9.38
N HIS A 205 -0.06 5.65 -10.64
CA HIS A 205 -0.28 4.49 -11.49
C HIS A 205 1.03 3.73 -11.70
N PRO A 206 1.11 2.42 -11.38
CA PRO A 206 2.38 1.69 -11.41
C PRO A 206 3.07 1.67 -12.77
N SER A 207 2.33 1.74 -13.88
CA SER A 207 2.93 1.73 -15.22
C SER A 207 3.83 2.94 -15.51
N GLU A 208 3.66 4.04 -14.78
CA GLU A 208 4.48 5.25 -14.95
C GLU A 208 5.90 5.08 -14.40
N GLU A 209 6.15 4.06 -13.58
CA GLU A 209 7.49 3.78 -13.04
C GLU A 209 8.51 3.52 -14.16
N ASN A 210 8.06 2.95 -15.29
CA ASN A 210 8.90 2.68 -16.46
C ASN A 210 8.96 3.88 -17.44
N ASN A 211 8.26 4.98 -17.17
CA ASN A 211 8.25 6.14 -18.04
C ASN A 211 9.50 7.01 -17.78
N PRO A 212 10.39 7.20 -18.77
CA PRO A 212 11.59 8.02 -18.60
C PRO A 212 11.28 9.47 -18.20
N GLU A 213 10.18 10.05 -18.70
CA GLU A 213 9.76 11.41 -18.33
C GLU A 213 9.38 11.51 -16.85
N TRP A 214 8.80 10.45 -16.30
CA TRP A 214 8.46 10.40 -14.89
C TRP A 214 9.73 10.30 -14.05
N THR A 215 10.64 9.39 -14.40
CA THR A 215 11.90 9.19 -13.63
C THR A 215 12.77 10.43 -13.58
N ALA A 216 12.78 11.24 -14.65
CA ALA A 216 13.55 12.48 -14.69
C ALA A 216 13.00 13.59 -13.78
N ASN A 217 11.69 13.54 -13.46
CA ASN A 217 11.00 14.56 -12.68
C ASN A 217 10.64 14.11 -11.25
N ALA A 218 10.84 12.82 -10.95
CA ALA A 218 10.48 12.25 -9.67
C ALA A 218 11.39 12.81 -8.56
N ARG A 219 10.77 13.34 -7.50
CA ARG A 219 11.48 13.89 -6.34
C ARG A 219 11.90 12.79 -5.37
N PRO A 220 12.96 13.00 -4.57
CA PRO A 220 13.27 12.11 -3.45
C PRO A 220 12.08 12.01 -2.48
N MET A 221 11.71 10.78 -2.12
CA MET A 221 10.60 10.51 -1.19
C MET A 221 10.84 11.15 0.17
N ILE A 222 12.09 11.18 0.64
CA ILE A 222 12.44 11.76 1.96
C ILE A 222 12.03 13.24 2.05
N VAL A 223 12.31 14.03 1.00
CA VAL A 223 11.93 15.46 0.93
C VAL A 223 10.41 15.59 0.90
N ALA A 224 9.73 14.81 0.05
CA ALA A 224 8.27 14.84 -0.03
C ALA A 224 7.58 14.41 1.28
N VAL A 225 8.17 13.49 2.05
CA VAL A 225 7.66 13.08 3.36
C VAL A 225 7.86 14.19 4.40
N ALA A 226 9.01 14.88 4.39
CA ALA A 226 9.22 16.03 5.27
C ALA A 226 8.24 17.17 4.97
N GLU A 227 8.00 17.51 3.69
CA GLU A 227 6.96 18.48 3.29
C GLU A 227 5.58 18.09 3.85
N LYS A 228 5.23 16.81 3.79
CA LYS A 228 3.97 16.29 4.34
C LYS A 228 3.92 16.39 5.86
N ILE A 229 5.03 16.15 6.56
CA ILE A 229 5.14 16.35 8.02
C ILE A 229 4.84 17.82 8.35
N CYS A 230 5.52 18.77 7.70
CA CYS A 230 5.31 20.19 7.89
C CYS A 230 3.86 20.61 7.60
N TYR A 231 3.28 20.10 6.52
CA TYR A 231 1.88 20.39 6.17
C TYR A 231 0.90 19.85 7.22
N CYS A 232 1.06 18.59 7.64
CA CYS A 232 0.22 18.00 8.68
C CYS A 232 0.34 18.74 10.01
N THR A 233 1.56 19.13 10.41
CA THR A 233 1.75 19.92 11.63
C THR A 233 1.01 21.24 11.53
N LEU A 234 1.13 21.98 10.43
CA LEU A 234 0.41 23.25 10.24
C LEU A 234 -1.12 23.06 10.30
N LYS A 235 -1.66 22.02 9.67
CA LYS A 235 -3.11 21.75 9.71
C LYS A 235 -3.63 21.37 11.08
N ILE A 236 -2.86 20.61 11.86
CA ILE A 236 -3.24 20.27 13.24
C ILE A 236 -3.26 21.54 14.11
N MET A 237 -2.33 22.46 13.87
CA MET A 237 -2.18 23.71 14.60
C MET A 237 -3.30 24.71 14.31
N GLU A 238 -3.65 24.88 13.04
CA GLU A 238 -4.79 25.71 12.62
C GLU A 238 -6.11 25.27 13.30
N ASN A 239 -6.25 23.98 13.61
CA ASN A 239 -7.42 23.42 14.28
C ASN A 239 -7.38 23.55 15.82
N LYS A 240 -6.21 23.84 16.43
CA LYS A 240 -6.01 24.01 17.88
C LYS A 240 -5.94 25.49 18.25
N THR A 241 -7.06 26.21 18.20
CA THR A 241 -7.12 27.62 18.64
C THR A 241 -7.39 27.75 20.16
N GLY A 242 -6.42 28.24 20.95
CA GLY A 242 -6.57 28.60 22.38
C GLY A 242 -5.24 28.72 23.15
N ASN A 243 -5.18 29.51 24.23
CA ASN A 243 -3.94 29.90 24.96
C ASN A 243 -3.07 28.74 25.56
N GLU A 244 -3.61 27.54 25.78
CA GLU A 244 -2.82 26.37 26.19
C GLU A 244 -2.12 25.66 25.01
N ALA A 245 -2.55 25.96 23.78
CA ALA A 245 -1.95 25.40 22.58
C ALA A 245 -0.58 26.02 22.30
N ASP A 246 -0.32 27.28 22.65
CA ASP A 246 0.86 28.04 22.21
C ASP A 246 2.23 27.43 22.59
N MET A 247 2.33 26.71 23.72
CA MET A 247 3.60 26.08 24.14
C MET A 247 3.86 24.75 23.41
N GLU A 248 2.85 23.86 23.29
CA GLU A 248 2.94 22.64 22.47
C GLU A 248 3.11 22.97 20.98
N ASN A 249 2.47 24.06 20.55
CA ASN A 249 2.55 24.63 19.22
C ASN A 249 3.98 25.08 18.89
N SER A 250 4.69 25.66 19.86
CA SER A 250 6.08 26.09 19.68
C SER A 250 7.04 24.92 19.48
N PHE A 251 6.88 23.83 20.23
CA PHE A 251 7.72 22.63 20.09
C PHE A 251 7.48 21.90 18.76
N THR A 252 6.22 21.80 18.34
CA THR A 252 5.84 21.19 17.06
C THR A 252 6.28 22.03 15.85
N LEU A 253 6.28 23.36 15.97
CA LEU A 253 6.85 24.26 14.95
C LEU A 253 8.38 24.15 14.86
N LEU A 254 9.08 24.06 15.98
CA LEU A 254 10.53 23.82 16.01
C LEU A 254 10.89 22.49 15.36
N GLU A 255 10.13 21.44 15.61
CA GLU A 255 10.31 20.13 14.97
C GLU A 255 10.06 20.21 13.45
N ALA A 256 9.00 20.90 13.02
CA ALA A 256 8.72 21.11 11.59
C ALA A 256 9.82 21.95 10.90
N LEU A 257 10.37 22.95 11.58
CA LEU A 257 11.50 23.74 11.10
C LEU A 257 12.77 22.89 10.99
N GLN A 258 13.03 22.02 11.97
CA GLN A 258 14.15 21.08 11.90
C GLN A 258 14.04 20.15 10.68
N PHE A 259 12.84 19.64 10.38
CA PHE A 259 12.63 18.83 9.17
C PHE A 259 12.82 19.64 7.89
N ALA A 260 12.41 20.91 7.86
CA ALA A 260 12.61 21.80 6.72
C ALA A 260 14.11 22.08 6.48
N GLU A 261 14.85 22.40 7.54
CA GLU A 261 16.31 22.62 7.47
C GLU A 261 17.03 21.34 7.03
N GLU A 262 16.69 20.17 7.58
CA GLU A 262 17.29 18.88 7.18
C GLU A 262 17.07 18.54 5.69
N CYS A 263 16.05 19.12 5.04
CA CYS A 263 15.77 18.89 3.63
C CYS A 263 16.52 19.83 2.69
N GLU A 264 16.76 21.09 3.09
CA GLU A 264 17.54 22.05 2.29
C GLU A 264 19.03 21.64 2.15
N PHE A 265 19.57 20.89 3.12
CA PHE A 265 20.96 20.42 3.09
C PHE A 265 21.18 19.10 2.32
N ASN A 266 20.12 18.48 1.81
CA ASN A 266 20.18 17.20 1.06
C ASN A 266 19.94 17.36 -0.46
N GLU A 267 19.84 18.58 -0.98
CA GLU A 267 19.91 18.91 -2.42
C GLU A 267 21.36 19.02 -2.92
#